data_AF-A0A7V4UKY4-F1
#
_entry.id   AF-A0A7V4UKY4-F1
#
_cell.length_a   1.000
_cell.length_b   1.000
_cell.length_c   1.000
_cell.angle_alpha   90.00
_cell.angle_beta   90.00
_cell.angle_gamma   90.00
#
_symmetry.space_group_name_H-M   'P 1'
#
loop_
_entity.id
_entity.type
_entity.pdbx_description
1 polymer ?
#
loop_
_entity_poly.entity_id
_entity_poly.type
_entity_poly.pdbx_seq_one_letter_code
_entity_poly.pdbx_strand_id
1 'polypeptide(L)'
;QIFKTDDPRHPGVAKVMAQGEVNLGGPVKVISEGEYPKRFKGVYATPEETRRLFQERGWKSIAALQLRNPMHRSHEYIAKIALELCDGLFIHQLLGRLKEDDLPSEVRIKCVEVLVDHYFPKNRVIQKGYPLEMRYGGPREALLHAIFRQNYGATHLIVGRDHAGVGNYYGPYEAQEIFDQIPSDTLLIKPLKMDWTFYCYKCKGMASYKTCPHPEEDHLKLSGSVLRKKLASGESIPEEFSRPEVLQILTDYYQARNPKLI
;
A
#
# COMPACT_ATOMS: atom_id res chain seq x y z
N GLN A 1 -1.94 -24.25 1.58
CA GLN A 1 -0.69 -23.72 2.19
C GLN A 1 -0.43 -22.25 1.88
N ILE A 2 -0.54 -21.79 0.62
CA ILE A 2 -0.29 -20.37 0.28
C ILE A 2 -1.33 -19.42 0.88
N PHE A 3 -2.62 -19.72 0.73
CA PHE A 3 -3.73 -18.85 1.18
C PHE A 3 -4.28 -19.19 2.57
N LYS A 4 -3.72 -20.19 3.27
CA LYS A 4 -4.28 -20.79 4.51
C LYS A 4 -5.73 -21.30 4.44
N THR A 5 -6.38 -21.21 3.29
CA THR A 5 -7.73 -21.69 3.01
C THR A 5 -7.79 -22.25 1.58
N ASP A 6 -8.77 -23.09 1.33
CA ASP A 6 -9.24 -23.58 0.03
C ASP A 6 -10.62 -23.01 -0.32
N ASP A 7 -11.13 -22.04 0.45
CA ASP A 7 -12.42 -21.39 0.20
C ASP A 7 -12.41 -20.69 -1.17
N PRO A 8 -13.27 -21.07 -2.12
CA PRO A 8 -13.33 -20.45 -3.45
C PRO A 8 -13.77 -18.98 -3.40
N ARG A 9 -14.29 -18.48 -2.28
CA ARG A 9 -14.57 -17.04 -2.09
C ARG A 9 -13.30 -16.22 -1.83
N HIS A 10 -12.18 -16.85 -1.48
CA HIS A 10 -10.89 -16.16 -1.39
C HIS A 10 -10.40 -15.84 -2.82
N PRO A 11 -10.16 -14.55 -3.17
CA PRO A 11 -9.84 -14.16 -4.55
C PRO A 11 -8.60 -14.86 -5.12
N GLY A 12 -7.58 -15.10 -4.29
CA GLY A 12 -6.40 -15.86 -4.70
C GLY A 12 -6.67 -17.33 -4.96
N VAL A 13 -7.59 -17.96 -4.20
CA VAL A 13 -7.96 -19.37 -4.36
C VAL A 13 -8.78 -19.51 -5.64
N ALA A 14 -9.81 -18.68 -5.81
CA ALA A 14 -10.61 -18.64 -7.03
C ALA A 14 -9.75 -18.57 -8.30
N LYS A 15 -8.73 -17.70 -8.29
CA LYS A 15 -7.81 -17.55 -9.43
C LYS A 15 -7.00 -18.80 -9.71
N VAL A 16 -6.49 -19.48 -8.68
CA VAL A 16 -5.73 -20.73 -8.85
C VAL A 16 -6.66 -21.85 -9.33
N MET A 17 -7.86 -21.97 -8.75
CA MET A 17 -8.83 -22.99 -9.14
C MET A 17 -9.39 -22.79 -10.55
N ALA A 18 -9.35 -21.56 -11.07
CA ALA A 18 -9.74 -21.25 -12.44
C ALA A 18 -8.65 -21.53 -13.49
N GLN A 19 -7.44 -21.95 -13.08
CA GLN A 19 -6.37 -22.32 -14.01
C GLN A 19 -6.68 -23.64 -14.72
N GLY A 20 -6.12 -23.83 -15.92
CA GLY A 20 -6.19 -25.11 -16.61
C GLY A 20 -5.37 -26.20 -15.92
N GLU A 21 -5.56 -27.45 -16.32
CA GLU A 21 -4.92 -28.62 -15.69
C GLU A 21 -3.39 -28.66 -15.85
N VAL A 22 -2.83 -27.92 -16.80
CA VAL A 22 -1.41 -27.97 -17.18
C VAL A 22 -0.69 -26.66 -16.82
N ASN A 23 0.35 -26.76 -16.00
CA ASN A 23 1.31 -25.68 -15.72
C ASN A 23 2.61 -25.91 -16.51
N LEU A 24 2.99 -24.96 -17.36
CA LEU A 24 4.24 -25.02 -18.13
C LEU A 24 5.38 -24.33 -17.37
N GLY A 25 6.49 -25.03 -17.16
CA GLY A 25 7.70 -24.52 -16.52
C GLY A 25 8.87 -24.43 -17.50
N GLY A 26 9.67 -23.37 -17.41
CA GLY A 26 10.87 -23.19 -18.22
C GLY A 26 11.44 -21.77 -18.15
N PRO A 27 12.65 -21.54 -18.68
CA PRO A 27 13.22 -20.20 -18.78
C PRO A 27 12.38 -19.32 -19.72
N VAL A 28 12.30 -18.04 -19.42
CA VAL A 28 11.55 -17.05 -20.21
C VAL A 28 12.47 -15.92 -20.69
N LYS A 29 12.17 -15.38 -21.88
CA LYS A 29 12.76 -14.13 -22.38
C LYS A 29 11.63 -13.11 -22.57
N VAL A 30 11.67 -12.03 -21.79
CA VAL A 30 10.68 -10.95 -21.90
C VAL A 30 11.02 -10.08 -23.12
N ILE A 31 10.06 -9.92 -24.02
CA ILE A 31 10.22 -9.13 -25.26
C ILE A 31 9.56 -7.74 -25.18
N SER A 32 8.70 -7.51 -24.18
CA SER A 32 7.97 -6.27 -23.98
C SER A 32 7.50 -6.16 -22.53
N GLU A 33 7.47 -4.94 -21.99
CA GLU A 33 6.89 -4.60 -20.69
C GLU A 33 5.40 -4.20 -20.80
N GLY A 34 4.78 -4.42 -21.97
CA GLY A 34 3.39 -4.08 -22.23
C GLY A 34 3.14 -2.58 -22.33
N GLU A 35 1.98 -2.13 -21.87
CA GLU A 35 1.59 -0.70 -21.92
C GLU A 35 2.16 0.14 -20.77
N TYR A 36 2.69 -0.49 -19.72
CA TYR A 36 3.00 0.19 -18.46
C TYR A 36 4.02 1.35 -18.61
N PRO A 37 5.15 1.21 -19.33
CA PRO A 37 6.10 2.31 -19.49
C PRO A 37 5.51 3.53 -20.22
N LYS A 38 4.56 3.29 -21.13
CA LYS A 38 3.89 4.36 -21.90
C LYS A 38 2.75 4.99 -21.11
N ARG A 39 1.85 4.17 -20.57
CA ARG A 39 0.64 4.62 -19.86
C ARG A 39 0.95 5.28 -18.53
N PHE A 40 1.94 4.78 -17.80
CA PHE A 40 2.35 5.30 -16.49
C PHE A 40 3.73 5.96 -16.55
N LYS A 41 4.02 6.65 -17.65
CA LYS A 41 5.31 7.35 -17.84
C LYS A 41 5.62 8.25 -16.65
N GLY A 42 6.84 8.16 -16.13
CA GLY A 42 7.29 8.92 -14.96
C GLY A 42 6.94 8.28 -13.60
N VAL A 43 5.90 7.43 -13.56
CA VAL A 43 5.49 6.70 -12.35
C VAL A 43 5.99 5.26 -12.38
N TYR A 44 5.80 4.52 -13.47
CA TYR A 44 6.38 3.19 -13.64
C TYR A 44 7.89 3.24 -13.46
N ALA A 45 8.44 2.27 -12.72
CA ALA A 45 9.88 2.10 -12.64
C ALA A 45 10.27 0.63 -12.57
N THR A 46 11.46 0.34 -13.08
CA THR A 46 12.10 -0.98 -12.95
C THR A 46 12.95 -1.06 -11.66
N PRO A 47 13.37 -2.28 -11.25
CA PRO A 47 14.33 -2.44 -10.17
C PRO A 47 15.65 -1.67 -10.38
N GLU A 48 16.13 -1.64 -11.62
CA GLU A 48 17.38 -0.94 -11.98
C GLU A 48 17.23 0.58 -11.80
N GLU A 49 16.14 1.15 -12.31
CA GLU A 49 15.89 2.59 -12.21
C GLU A 49 15.75 3.05 -10.76
N THR A 50 15.03 2.30 -9.93
CA THR A 50 14.85 2.65 -8.51
C THR A 50 16.15 2.57 -7.72
N ARG A 51 16.97 1.54 -7.96
CA ARG A 51 18.32 1.45 -7.37
C ARG A 51 19.19 2.64 -7.75
N ARG A 52 19.20 3.01 -9.03
CA ARG A 52 19.94 4.20 -9.50
C ARG A 52 19.46 5.46 -8.78
N LEU A 53 18.15 5.67 -8.69
CA LEU A 53 17.56 6.84 -8.00
C LEU A 53 17.93 6.91 -6.51
N PHE A 54 18.06 5.76 -5.83
CA PHE A 54 18.49 5.70 -4.43
C PHE A 54 19.98 6.01 -4.29
N GLN A 55 20.81 5.47 -5.19
CA GLN A 55 22.25 5.74 -5.23
C GLN A 55 22.56 7.22 -5.52
N GLU A 56 21.87 7.83 -6.48
CA GLU A 56 22.01 9.26 -6.81
C GLU A 56 21.69 10.18 -5.62
N ARG A 57 20.83 9.73 -4.69
CA ARG A 57 20.50 10.44 -3.45
C ARG A 57 21.39 10.06 -2.27
N GLY A 58 22.32 9.12 -2.45
CA GLY A 58 23.19 8.61 -1.39
C GLY A 58 22.45 7.89 -0.26
N TRP A 59 21.23 7.39 -0.51
CA TRP A 59 20.43 6.69 0.50
C TRP A 59 21.04 5.32 0.80
N LYS A 60 21.28 5.01 2.07
CA LYS A 60 21.77 3.70 2.54
C LYS A 60 20.66 2.84 3.11
N SER A 61 19.63 3.48 3.64
CA SER A 61 18.44 2.85 4.23
C SER A 61 17.17 3.40 3.57
N ILE A 62 16.33 2.51 3.07
CA ILE A 62 15.15 2.84 2.29
C ILE A 62 13.96 2.03 2.80
N ALA A 63 12.93 2.72 3.28
CA ALA A 63 11.67 2.09 3.68
C ALA A 63 10.67 2.09 2.54
N ALA A 64 10.25 0.91 2.09
CA ALA A 64 9.23 0.76 1.08
C ALA A 64 7.83 0.73 1.69
N LEU A 65 6.95 1.59 1.19
CA LEU A 65 5.52 1.59 1.50
C LEU A 65 4.74 1.06 0.29
N GLN A 66 4.10 -0.09 0.46
CA GLN A 66 3.17 -0.65 -0.50
C GLN A 66 1.84 0.13 -0.47
N LEU A 67 1.33 0.57 -1.62
CA LEU A 67 0.02 1.21 -1.70
C LEU A 67 -0.85 0.64 -2.82
N ARG A 68 -2.08 0.28 -2.44
CA ARG A 68 -3.18 -0.02 -3.37
C ARG A 68 -4.33 1.00 -3.28
N ASN A 69 -4.34 1.80 -2.22
CA ASN A 69 -5.36 2.79 -1.89
C ASN A 69 -4.71 4.18 -1.80
N PRO A 70 -5.50 5.27 -1.87
CA PRO A 70 -5.04 6.59 -1.49
C PRO A 70 -4.41 6.60 -0.09
N MET A 71 -3.47 7.52 0.13
CA MET A 71 -2.90 7.77 1.44
C MET A 71 -3.76 8.75 2.22
N HIS A 72 -4.09 8.38 3.46
CA HIS A 72 -4.74 9.23 4.45
C HIS A 72 -3.77 9.46 5.61
N ARG A 73 -4.18 10.15 6.68
CA ARG A 73 -3.27 10.50 7.79
C ARG A 73 -2.64 9.31 8.49
N SER A 74 -3.32 8.16 8.53
CA SER A 74 -2.75 6.90 9.02
C SER A 74 -1.53 6.46 8.20
N HIS A 75 -1.67 6.41 6.87
CA HIS A 75 -0.57 6.08 5.96
C HIS A 75 0.54 7.14 5.99
N GLU A 76 0.17 8.43 6.07
CA GLU A 76 1.13 9.54 6.23
C GLU A 76 1.97 9.37 7.51
N TYR A 77 1.31 9.03 8.63
CA TYR A 77 1.97 8.87 9.92
C TYR A 77 2.97 7.72 9.93
N ILE A 78 2.62 6.53 9.43
CA ILE A 78 3.56 5.41 9.34
C ILE A 78 4.71 5.69 8.38
N ALA A 79 4.45 6.43 7.29
CA ALA A 79 5.47 6.84 6.34
C ALA A 79 6.48 7.81 6.98
N LYS A 80 5.99 8.74 7.82
CA LYS A 80 6.83 9.67 8.58
C LYS A 80 7.66 8.96 9.66
N ILE A 81 7.09 8.00 10.40
CA ILE A 81 7.86 7.16 11.32
C ILE A 81 8.98 6.42 10.57
N ALA A 82 8.69 5.86 9.40
CA ALA A 82 9.71 5.18 8.61
C ALA A 82 10.82 6.13 8.13
N LEU A 83 10.52 7.41 7.87
CA LEU A 83 11.51 8.44 7.55
C LEU A 83 12.39 8.83 8.73
N GLU A 84 11.92 8.73 9.97
CA GLU A 84 12.79 8.92 11.15
C GLU A 84 13.84 7.81 11.25
N LEU A 85 13.54 6.62 10.73
CA LEU A 85 14.40 5.43 10.83
C LEU A 85 15.27 5.18 9.58
N CYS A 86 14.93 5.79 8.44
CA CYS A 86 15.57 5.53 7.15
C CYS A 86 15.92 6.83 6.41
N ASP A 87 16.97 6.79 5.60
CA ASP A 87 17.42 7.92 4.77
C ASP A 87 16.35 8.34 3.75
N GLY A 88 15.54 7.39 3.29
CA GLY A 88 14.49 7.67 2.33
C GLY A 88 13.27 6.77 2.44
N LEU A 89 12.15 7.31 1.96
CA LEU A 89 10.88 6.61 1.82
C LEU A 89 10.65 6.32 0.34
N PHE A 90 10.38 5.06 0.05
CA PHE A 90 9.99 4.59 -1.26
C PHE A 90 8.50 4.24 -1.28
N ILE A 91 7.67 5.18 -1.73
CA ILE A 91 6.25 4.94 -1.93
C ILE A 91 6.08 4.19 -3.25
N HIS A 92 5.65 2.93 -3.16
CA HIS A 92 5.62 2.03 -4.28
C HIS A 92 4.19 1.53 -4.57
N GLN A 93 3.55 2.17 -5.53
CA GLN A 93 2.14 2.01 -5.84
C GLN A 93 1.87 0.85 -6.81
N LEU A 94 0.77 0.14 -6.61
CA LEU A 94 0.27 -0.80 -7.60
C LEU A 94 -0.30 -0.07 -8.81
N LEU A 95 0.16 -0.44 -9.99
CA LEU A 95 -0.35 0.05 -11.27
C LEU A 95 -1.31 -0.98 -11.87
N GLY A 96 -2.48 -0.50 -12.30
CA GLY A 96 -3.56 -1.32 -12.84
C GLY A 96 -4.80 -1.33 -11.95
N ARG A 97 -5.81 -2.05 -12.42
CA ARG A 97 -7.11 -2.23 -11.74
C ARG A 97 -7.12 -3.60 -11.08
N LEU A 98 -7.18 -3.65 -9.74
CA LEU A 98 -7.09 -4.90 -8.97
C LEU A 98 -8.48 -5.45 -8.62
N LYS A 99 -9.48 -4.58 -8.49
CA LYS A 99 -10.91 -4.88 -8.33
C LYS A 99 -11.78 -3.88 -9.10
N GLU A 100 -13.02 -4.26 -9.41
CA GLU A 100 -13.98 -3.38 -10.10
C GLU A 100 -14.23 -2.07 -9.35
N ASP A 101 -14.28 -2.14 -8.01
CA ASP A 101 -14.56 -0.99 -7.15
C ASP A 101 -13.32 -0.13 -6.82
N ASP A 102 -12.14 -0.51 -7.29
CA ASP A 102 -10.92 0.25 -7.01
C ASP A 102 -10.92 1.59 -7.76
N LEU A 103 -10.42 2.62 -7.08
CA LEU A 103 -10.11 3.90 -7.71
C LEU A 103 -9.15 3.70 -8.89
N PRO A 104 -9.35 4.37 -10.04
CA PRO A 104 -8.38 4.36 -11.13
C PRO A 104 -6.99 4.75 -10.66
N SER A 105 -5.95 4.18 -11.29
CA SER A 105 -4.56 4.39 -10.89
C SER A 105 -4.19 5.88 -10.92
N GLU A 106 -4.70 6.60 -11.92
CA GLU A 106 -4.47 8.02 -12.16
C GLU A 106 -4.98 8.89 -10.99
N VAL A 107 -6.13 8.53 -10.42
CA VAL A 107 -6.70 9.22 -9.25
C VAL A 107 -5.88 8.93 -7.99
N ARG A 108 -5.46 7.67 -7.80
CA ARG A 108 -4.62 7.28 -6.66
C ARG A 108 -3.26 7.98 -6.71
N ILE A 109 -2.63 7.99 -7.88
CA ILE A 109 -1.35 8.66 -8.14
C ILE A 109 -1.47 10.14 -7.76
N LYS A 110 -2.51 10.84 -8.24
CA LYS A 110 -2.75 12.25 -7.91
C LYS A 110 -2.93 12.49 -6.41
N CYS A 111 -3.62 11.60 -5.70
CA CYS A 111 -3.79 11.68 -4.25
C CYS A 111 -2.45 11.53 -3.50
N VAL A 112 -1.57 10.63 -3.96
CA VAL A 112 -0.26 10.46 -3.34
C VAL A 112 0.66 11.64 -3.68
N GLU A 113 0.65 12.12 -4.93
CA GLU A 113 1.45 13.27 -5.37
C GLU A 113 1.16 14.51 -4.54
N VAL A 114 -0.12 14.90 -4.40
CA VAL A 114 -0.47 16.08 -3.61
C VAL A 114 -0.04 15.94 -2.14
N LEU A 115 -0.14 14.73 -1.58
CA LEU A 115 0.30 14.47 -0.22
C LEU A 115 1.82 14.61 -0.09
N VAL A 116 2.58 14.03 -1.02
CA VAL A 116 4.05 14.10 -1.03
C VAL A 116 4.52 15.54 -1.21
N ASP A 117 3.95 16.26 -2.17
CA ASP A 117 4.39 17.63 -2.52
C ASP A 117 4.17 18.63 -1.39
N HIS A 118 3.09 18.48 -0.63
CA HIS A 118 2.71 19.42 0.43
C HIS A 118 3.22 19.03 1.82
N TYR A 119 3.38 17.72 2.10
CA TYR A 119 3.54 17.23 3.48
C TYR A 119 4.80 16.39 3.73
N PHE A 120 5.67 16.21 2.72
CA PHE A 120 6.93 15.48 2.85
C PHE A 120 8.15 16.27 2.35
N PRO A 121 9.36 16.00 2.89
CA PRO A 121 10.59 16.58 2.37
C PRO A 121 10.91 16.04 0.97
N LYS A 122 11.00 16.93 -0.03
CA LYS A 122 11.15 16.59 -1.46
C LYS A 122 12.37 15.70 -1.78
N ASN A 123 13.46 15.82 -1.02
CA ASN A 123 14.69 15.06 -1.21
C ASN A 123 14.71 13.71 -0.45
N ARG A 124 13.66 13.37 0.30
CA ARG A 124 13.57 12.19 1.17
C ARG A 124 12.52 11.18 0.72
N VAL A 125 11.74 11.49 -0.32
CA VAL A 125 10.67 10.62 -0.81
C VAL A 125 10.82 10.38 -2.31
N ILE A 126 10.69 9.12 -2.72
CA ILE A 126 10.50 8.73 -4.11
C ILE A 126 9.17 7.99 -4.21
N GLN A 127 8.33 8.45 -5.14
CA GLN A 127 7.11 7.77 -5.52
C GLN A 127 7.32 7.10 -6.89
N LYS A 128 7.10 5.79 -6.97
CA LYS A 128 7.00 5.03 -8.24
C LYS A 128 5.89 4.00 -8.18
N GLY A 129 5.66 3.33 -9.30
CA GLY A 129 4.68 2.27 -9.43
C GLY A 129 5.23 1.06 -10.16
N TYR A 130 4.57 -0.07 -9.94
CA TYR A 130 4.85 -1.34 -10.59
C TYR A 130 3.56 -2.11 -10.89
N PRO A 131 3.54 -2.91 -11.95
CA PRO A 131 2.45 -3.82 -12.23
C PRO A 131 2.55 -5.04 -11.31
N LEU A 132 1.47 -5.32 -10.60
CA LEU A 132 1.28 -6.60 -9.93
C LEU A 132 -0.22 -6.86 -9.81
N GLU A 133 -0.59 -8.10 -10.08
CA GLU A 133 -1.91 -8.60 -9.75
C GLU A 133 -1.87 -9.19 -8.34
N MET A 134 -2.55 -8.54 -7.38
CA MET A 134 -2.62 -9.05 -6.01
C MET A 134 -3.30 -10.43 -5.96
N ARG A 135 -2.71 -11.31 -5.16
CA ARG A 135 -3.24 -12.65 -4.86
C ARG A 135 -4.03 -12.68 -3.56
N TYR A 136 -3.98 -11.59 -2.78
CA TYR A 136 -4.58 -11.48 -1.45
C TYR A 136 -4.08 -12.57 -0.49
N GLY A 137 -2.82 -12.96 -0.63
CA GLY A 137 -2.20 -14.07 0.09
C GLY A 137 -1.71 -13.72 1.50
N GLY A 138 -2.11 -12.57 2.04
CA GLY A 138 -1.80 -12.14 3.41
C GLY A 138 -0.32 -12.34 3.75
N PRO A 139 0.01 -13.19 4.75
CA PRO A 139 1.38 -13.44 5.15
C PRO A 139 2.33 -13.89 4.03
N ARG A 140 1.91 -14.81 3.15
CA ARG A 140 2.78 -15.29 2.05
C ARG A 140 3.03 -14.21 1.01
N GLU A 141 2.06 -13.35 0.76
CA GLU A 141 2.21 -12.21 -0.14
C GLU A 141 3.06 -11.09 0.49
N ALA A 142 3.09 -10.97 1.82
CA ALA A 142 4.02 -10.06 2.51
C ALA A 142 5.50 -10.44 2.27
N LEU A 143 5.83 -11.73 2.28
CA LEU A 143 7.18 -12.20 1.91
C LEU A 143 7.49 -11.95 0.43
N LEU A 144 6.53 -12.19 -0.47
CA LEU A 144 6.69 -11.85 -1.89
C LEU A 144 6.96 -10.35 -2.08
N HIS A 145 6.21 -9.50 -1.37
CA HIS A 145 6.39 -8.05 -1.36
C HIS A 145 7.79 -7.66 -0.88
N ALA A 146 8.30 -8.33 0.15
CA ALA A 146 9.65 -8.12 0.65
C ALA A 146 10.70 -8.48 -0.41
N ILE A 147 10.60 -9.67 -1.02
CA ILE A 147 11.56 -10.16 -2.04
C ILE A 147 11.69 -9.14 -3.18
N PHE A 148 10.58 -8.75 -3.81
CA PHE A 148 10.72 -7.82 -4.91
C PHE A 148 11.07 -6.41 -4.42
N ARG A 149 10.72 -5.97 -3.21
CA ARG A 149 11.22 -4.68 -2.68
C ARG A 149 12.71 -4.67 -2.44
N GLN A 150 13.27 -5.79 -1.98
CA GLN A 150 14.71 -5.98 -1.93
C GLN A 150 15.32 -5.86 -3.32
N ASN A 151 14.69 -6.47 -4.34
CA ASN A 151 15.16 -6.38 -5.73
C ASN A 151 15.12 -4.93 -6.27
N TYR A 152 14.12 -4.13 -5.88
CA TYR A 152 14.05 -2.69 -6.17
C TYR A 152 14.99 -1.84 -5.30
N GLY A 153 15.77 -2.44 -4.40
CA GLY A 153 16.78 -1.74 -3.60
C GLY A 153 16.29 -1.21 -2.26
N ALA A 154 15.07 -1.53 -1.82
CA ALA A 154 14.63 -1.18 -0.48
C ALA A 154 15.31 -2.05 0.59
N THR A 155 15.66 -1.45 1.73
CA THR A 155 16.26 -2.14 2.88
C THR A 155 15.24 -2.50 3.94
N HIS A 156 14.09 -1.82 3.92
CA HIS A 156 12.99 -2.06 4.84
C HIS A 156 11.66 -2.16 4.09
N LEU A 157 10.77 -3.05 4.53
CA LEU A 157 9.37 -3.10 4.08
C LEU A 157 8.46 -2.68 5.23
N ILE A 158 7.64 -1.66 5.03
CA ILE A 158 6.59 -1.32 6.00
C ILE A 158 5.50 -2.40 5.91
N VAL A 159 5.26 -3.09 7.02
CA VAL A 159 4.23 -4.13 7.16
C VAL A 159 3.27 -3.68 8.25
N GLY A 160 2.07 -3.26 7.85
CA GLY A 160 1.00 -2.83 8.76
C GLY A 160 0.11 -3.98 9.23
N ARG A 161 -1.02 -3.62 9.83
CA ARG A 161 -2.12 -4.56 10.14
C ARG A 161 -2.75 -5.11 8.85
N ASP A 162 -3.04 -6.41 8.82
CA ASP A 162 -3.75 -7.10 7.74
C ASP A 162 -3.10 -6.90 6.35
N HIS A 163 -1.76 -6.87 6.33
CA HIS A 163 -0.99 -6.60 5.11
C HIS A 163 -1.24 -7.66 4.04
N ALA A 164 -1.62 -7.21 2.84
CA ALA A 164 -2.04 -8.06 1.71
C ALA A 164 -3.20 -9.02 2.01
N GLY A 165 -3.96 -8.79 3.10
CA GLY A 165 -5.11 -9.60 3.47
C GLY A 165 -6.39 -9.23 2.72
N VAL A 166 -7.40 -10.08 2.94
CA VAL A 166 -8.77 -9.93 2.46
C VAL A 166 -9.72 -10.61 3.44
N GLY A 167 -10.89 -10.01 3.67
CA GLY A 167 -11.89 -10.57 4.58
C GLY A 167 -11.31 -10.81 5.97
N ASN A 168 -11.59 -12.01 6.53
CA ASN A 168 -11.10 -12.44 7.84
C ASN A 168 -10.29 -13.75 7.75
N TYR A 169 -9.60 -13.99 6.62
CA TYR A 169 -8.84 -15.24 6.42
C TYR A 169 -7.49 -15.26 7.16
N TYR A 170 -7.00 -14.11 7.62
CA TYR A 170 -5.72 -13.96 8.29
C TYR A 170 -5.88 -13.13 9.57
N GLY A 171 -5.15 -13.49 10.62
CA GLY A 171 -5.03 -12.65 11.81
C GLY A 171 -4.39 -11.28 11.50
N PRO A 172 -4.68 -10.26 12.33
CA PRO A 172 -4.31 -8.86 12.04
C PRO A 172 -2.81 -8.61 11.91
N TYR A 173 -1.95 -9.44 12.52
CA TYR A 173 -0.50 -9.28 12.50
C TYR A 173 0.25 -10.50 11.94
N GLU A 174 -0.45 -11.50 11.41
CA GLU A 174 0.21 -12.70 10.86
C GLU A 174 1.20 -12.37 9.73
N ALA A 175 0.92 -11.31 8.97
CA ALA A 175 1.82 -10.84 7.92
C ALA A 175 3.11 -10.22 8.45
N GLN A 176 3.15 -9.81 9.73
CA GLN A 176 4.35 -9.37 10.42
C GLN A 176 5.09 -10.57 11.04
N GLU A 177 4.35 -11.47 11.67
CA GLU A 177 4.86 -12.66 12.36
C GLU A 177 5.53 -13.65 11.40
N ILE A 178 5.10 -13.72 10.14
CA ILE A 178 5.71 -14.64 9.17
C ILE A 178 7.20 -14.38 8.92
N PHE A 179 7.68 -13.15 9.15
CA PHE A 179 9.10 -12.84 9.05
C PHE A 179 9.93 -13.47 10.18
N ASP A 180 9.31 -13.80 11.32
CA ASP A 180 9.95 -14.47 12.44
C ASP A 180 9.95 -16.00 12.28
N GLN A 181 9.20 -16.52 11.29
CA GLN A 181 9.04 -17.96 11.01
C GLN A 181 10.00 -18.46 9.92
N ILE A 182 10.73 -17.56 9.26
CA ILE A 182 11.75 -17.90 8.27
C ILE A 182 13.15 -17.71 8.87
N PRO A 183 14.18 -18.43 8.38
CA PRO A 183 15.56 -18.19 8.81
C PRO A 183 15.96 -16.73 8.60
N SER A 184 16.62 -16.13 9.59
CA SER A 184 16.89 -14.69 9.65
C SER A 184 17.80 -14.16 8.52
N ASP A 185 18.55 -15.03 7.88
CA ASP A 185 19.45 -14.76 6.76
C ASP A 185 18.79 -14.97 5.39
N THR A 186 17.52 -15.39 5.35
CA THR A 186 16.78 -15.63 4.09
C THR A 186 16.55 -14.34 3.29
N LEU A 187 16.31 -13.21 3.95
CA LEU A 187 16.03 -11.91 3.33
C LEU A 187 16.97 -10.85 3.90
N LEU A 188 17.54 -10.01 3.02
CA LEU A 188 18.32 -8.84 3.41
C LEU A 188 17.41 -7.68 3.83
N ILE A 189 16.25 -7.55 3.18
CA ILE A 189 15.23 -6.57 3.55
C ILE A 189 14.61 -6.93 4.90
N LYS A 190 14.44 -5.93 5.77
CA LYS A 190 13.86 -6.11 7.10
C LYS A 190 12.43 -5.60 7.18
N PRO A 191 11.52 -6.27 7.89
CA PRO A 191 10.18 -5.74 8.12
C PRO A 191 10.21 -4.58 9.12
N LEU A 192 9.55 -3.47 8.81
CA LEU A 192 9.15 -2.43 9.75
C LEU A 192 7.70 -2.70 10.15
N LYS A 193 7.54 -3.38 11.29
CA LYS A 193 6.27 -3.85 11.85
C LYS A 193 5.49 -2.68 12.48
N MET A 194 4.56 -2.10 11.71
CA MET A 194 3.75 -0.97 12.14
C MET A 194 2.41 -1.44 12.70
N ASP A 195 1.99 -0.87 13.82
CA ASP A 195 0.71 -1.20 14.43
C ASP A 195 -0.44 -0.45 13.75
N TRP A 196 -1.68 -0.74 14.12
CA TRP A 196 -2.85 -0.01 13.66
C TRP A 196 -2.81 1.41 14.21
N THR A 197 -2.73 2.37 13.30
CA THR A 197 -2.71 3.80 13.60
C THR A 197 -4.07 4.46 13.42
N PHE A 198 -4.37 5.43 14.26
CA PHE A 198 -5.61 6.20 14.27
C PHE A 198 -5.33 7.61 14.82
N TYR A 199 -6.23 8.55 14.56
CA TYR A 199 -6.21 9.83 15.27
C TYR A 199 -6.94 9.65 16.61
N CYS A 200 -6.32 10.06 17.71
CA CYS A 200 -6.94 10.06 19.04
C CYS A 200 -7.26 11.48 19.46
N TYR A 201 -8.52 11.75 19.82
CA TYR A 201 -8.99 13.07 20.23
C TYR A 201 -8.38 13.54 21.56
N LYS A 202 -8.08 12.61 22.48
CA LYS A 202 -7.39 12.92 23.74
C LYS A 202 -5.91 13.18 23.56
N CYS A 203 -5.22 12.39 22.73
CA CYS A 203 -3.82 12.63 22.37
C CYS A 203 -3.64 13.85 21.45
N LYS A 204 -4.72 14.31 20.80
CA LYS A 204 -4.73 15.40 19.82
C LYS A 204 -3.74 15.15 18.67
N GLY A 205 -3.70 13.90 18.18
CA GLY A 205 -2.73 13.50 17.17
C GLY A 205 -2.90 12.06 16.70
N MET A 206 -2.10 11.72 15.70
CA MET A 206 -1.95 10.35 15.24
C MET A 206 -1.21 9.53 16.29
N ALA A 207 -1.73 8.35 16.58
CA ALA A 207 -1.14 7.40 17.50
C ALA A 207 -1.37 5.97 16.99
N SER A 208 -0.94 4.99 17.79
CA SER A 208 -1.24 3.58 17.59
C SER A 208 -1.58 2.93 18.93
N TYR A 209 -2.00 1.67 18.93
CA TYR A 209 -2.19 0.91 20.18
C TYR A 209 -0.91 0.74 21.00
N LYS A 210 0.28 0.99 20.43
CA LYS A 210 1.55 1.00 21.18
C LYS A 210 1.80 2.30 21.94
N THR A 211 1.14 3.39 21.54
CA THR A 211 1.46 4.74 22.02
C THR A 211 0.27 5.49 22.62
N CYS A 212 -0.95 4.97 22.43
CA CYS A 212 -2.18 5.52 22.98
C CYS A 212 -2.80 4.57 24.02
N PRO A 213 -3.01 5.00 25.27
CA PRO A 213 -3.70 4.20 26.29
C PRO A 213 -5.23 4.39 26.28
N HIS A 214 -5.75 5.28 25.44
CA HIS A 214 -7.17 5.64 25.46
C HIS A 214 -8.05 4.55 24.80
N PRO A 215 -9.32 4.46 25.21
CA PRO A 215 -10.26 3.49 24.66
C PRO A 215 -10.76 3.89 23.26
N GLU A 216 -11.41 2.97 22.55
CA GLU A 216 -11.72 3.13 21.12
C GLU A 216 -12.69 4.28 20.80
N GLU A 217 -13.54 4.69 21.74
CA GLU A 217 -14.44 5.83 21.60
C GLU A 217 -13.70 7.16 21.40
N ASP A 218 -12.44 7.26 21.86
CA ASP A 218 -11.59 8.43 21.65
C ASP A 218 -10.84 8.38 20.31
N HIS A 219 -11.01 7.32 19.52
CA HIS A 219 -10.28 7.07 18.28
C HIS A 219 -11.16 7.33 17.05
N LEU A 220 -10.66 8.15 16.12
CA LEU A 220 -11.30 8.32 14.82
C LEU A 220 -11.03 7.10 13.95
N LYS A 221 -12.06 6.28 13.78
CA LYS A 221 -12.06 5.14 12.84
C LYS A 221 -13.14 5.36 11.79
N LEU A 222 -12.74 5.35 10.52
CA LEU A 222 -13.67 5.43 9.39
C LEU A 222 -13.43 4.24 8.46
N SER A 223 -14.46 3.41 8.27
CA SER A 223 -14.36 2.29 7.34
C SER A 223 -14.36 2.78 5.89
N GLY A 224 -13.75 2.01 4.99
CA GLY A 224 -13.69 2.37 3.58
C GLY A 224 -15.07 2.48 2.92
N SER A 225 -16.05 1.69 3.36
CA SER A 225 -17.44 1.76 2.84
C SER A 225 -18.13 3.06 3.27
N VAL A 226 -17.98 3.46 4.55
CA VAL A 226 -18.54 4.72 5.06
C VAL A 226 -17.85 5.91 4.40
N LEU A 227 -16.52 5.87 4.25
CA LEU A 227 -15.76 6.91 3.55
C LEU A 227 -16.29 7.12 2.12
N ARG A 228 -16.43 6.05 1.33
CA ARG A 228 -16.93 6.14 -0.05
C ARG A 228 -18.35 6.69 -0.12
N LYS A 229 -19.22 6.28 0.81
CA LYS A 229 -20.59 6.81 0.89
C LYS A 229 -20.59 8.32 1.12
N LYS A 230 -19.79 8.79 2.10
CA LYS A 230 -19.66 10.22 2.41
C LYS A 230 -19.11 11.03 1.24
N LEU A 231 -18.06 10.53 0.59
CA LEU A 231 -17.49 11.17 -0.61
C LEU A 231 -18.52 11.29 -1.74
N ALA A 232 -19.29 10.23 -2.00
CA ALA A 232 -20.32 10.23 -3.04
C ALA A 232 -21.53 11.11 -2.72
N SER A 233 -21.85 11.33 -1.44
CA SER A 233 -22.92 12.23 -0.98
C SER A 233 -22.46 13.68 -0.78
N GLY A 234 -21.15 13.97 -0.91
CA GLY A 234 -20.59 15.29 -0.60
C GLY A 234 -20.61 15.65 0.88
N GLU A 235 -20.79 14.67 1.76
CA GLU A 235 -20.69 14.88 3.20
C GLU A 235 -19.25 15.18 3.61
N SER A 236 -19.09 16.06 4.60
CA SER A 236 -17.77 16.37 5.15
C SER A 236 -17.13 15.14 5.80
N ILE A 237 -15.81 15.05 5.63
CA ILE A 237 -14.94 14.05 6.25
C ILE A 237 -13.97 14.82 7.15
N PRO A 238 -13.74 14.36 8.40
CA PRO A 238 -12.85 15.06 9.32
C PRO A 238 -11.43 15.19 8.76
N GLU A 239 -10.80 16.35 8.94
CA GLU A 239 -9.41 16.59 8.52
C GLU A 239 -8.40 15.77 9.34
N GLU A 240 -8.82 15.27 10.51
CA GLU A 240 -8.11 14.27 11.31
C GLU A 240 -7.99 12.93 10.57
N PHE A 241 -8.90 12.62 9.65
CA PHE A 241 -8.84 11.40 8.84
C PHE A 241 -7.90 11.55 7.65
N SER A 242 -8.06 12.61 6.86
CA SER A 242 -7.33 12.83 5.61
C SER A 242 -7.11 14.31 5.34
N ARG A 243 -6.05 14.63 4.60
CA ARG A 243 -5.76 16.01 4.17
C ARG A 243 -6.86 16.55 3.27
N PRO A 244 -7.26 17.84 3.41
CA PRO A 244 -8.31 18.44 2.59
C PRO A 244 -8.08 18.31 1.08
N GLU A 245 -6.83 18.44 0.62
CA GLU A 245 -6.48 18.36 -0.80
C GLU A 245 -6.68 16.95 -1.35
N VAL A 246 -6.35 15.93 -0.54
CA VAL A 246 -6.63 14.53 -0.88
C VAL A 246 -8.14 14.26 -0.89
N LEU A 247 -8.87 14.79 0.10
CA LEU A 247 -10.32 14.64 0.16
C LEU A 247 -11.01 15.30 -1.03
N GLN A 248 -10.56 16.47 -1.47
CA GLN A 248 -11.12 17.15 -2.62
C GLN A 248 -11.01 16.30 -3.89
N ILE A 249 -9.82 15.75 -4.19
CA ILE A 249 -9.61 14.88 -5.36
C ILE A 249 -10.55 13.67 -5.32
N LEU A 250 -10.72 13.07 -4.15
CA LEU A 250 -11.59 11.92 -3.97
C LEU A 250 -13.08 12.28 -4.11
N THR A 251 -13.51 13.41 -3.53
CA THR A 251 -14.88 13.91 -3.64
C THR A 251 -15.23 14.20 -5.10
N ASP A 252 -14.37 14.94 -5.82
CA ASP A 252 -14.56 15.24 -7.24
C ASP A 252 -14.76 13.96 -8.06
N TYR A 253 -13.93 12.95 -7.80
CA TYR A 253 -14.03 11.65 -8.46
C TYR A 253 -15.36 10.93 -8.18
N TYR A 254 -15.77 10.84 -6.90
CA TYR A 254 -16.95 10.08 -6.52
C TYR A 254 -18.26 10.80 -6.91
N GLN A 255 -18.29 12.13 -6.87
CA GLN A 255 -19.45 12.91 -7.29
C GLN A 255 -19.65 12.89 -8.80
N ALA A 256 -18.57 12.98 -9.59
CA ALA A 256 -18.65 12.87 -11.06
C ALA A 256 -19.18 11.51 -11.55
N ARG A 257 -19.17 10.48 -10.69
CA ARG A 257 -19.70 9.13 -10.97
C ARG A 257 -21.09 8.89 -10.40
N ASN A 258 -21.68 9.82 -9.65
CA ASN A 258 -22.97 9.63 -9.03
C ASN A 258 -24.09 9.96 -10.05
N PRO A 259 -24.90 8.99 -10.52
CA PRO A 259 -25.91 9.22 -11.55
C PRO A 259 -27.05 10.15 -11.12
N LYS A 260 -27.12 10.52 -9.83
CA LYS A 260 -28.13 11.44 -9.30
C LYS A 260 -27.76 12.93 -9.47
N LEU A 261 -26.59 13.23 -10.03
CA LEU A 261 -26.09 14.59 -10.29
C LEU A 261 -25.95 14.90 -11.79
N ILE A 262 -26.46 14.03 -12.68
CA ILE A 262 -26.64 14.28 -14.12
C ILE A 262 -28.13 14.29 -14.43
#